data_AF-A0A8D9G7K4-F1
#
_entry.id   AF-A0A8D9G7K4-F1
#
_cell.length_a   1.000
_cell.length_b   1.000
_cell.length_c   1.000
_cell.angle_alpha   90.00
_cell.angle_beta   90.00
_cell.angle_gamma   90.00
#
_symmetry.space_group_name_H-M   'P 1'
#
loop_
_entity.id
_entity.type
_entity.pdbx_description
1 polymer ?
#
loop_
_entity_poly.entity_id
_entity_poly.type
_entity_poly.pdbx_seq_one_letter_code
_entity_poly.pdbx_strand_id
1 'polypeptide(L)'
;VRQEKRLVKPYVILHSGAGSNWKMFDKDFKTFQRLPKVPSSDYCFFHSDKETICVGTQLIYNADAKSWTMINGMHKARKFSSGYFLCGKFYVLGGRDENDKHLTCGESYDETTNSWELIPDMLKDMTFITPSQSPPLIAVVDDNLYMLETSLNELRVYDINTNIWKKLGVVPVSTNTTFGWGTAFKSMGDRLLVVGSSHPWHRKGIVYSCRPSPDVEEQHWEELKYWCSGAKLPQFIHNGCVMFA
;
A
#
# COMPACT_ATOMS: atom_id res chain seq x y z
N VAL A 1 -2.46 5.56 21.91
CA VAL A 1 -2.71 6.94 21.42
C VAL A 1 -3.98 7.11 20.57
N ARG A 2 -4.14 6.50 19.37
CA ARG A 2 -5.35 6.71 18.52
C ARG A 2 -6.62 6.04 19.09
N GLN A 3 -6.47 4.85 19.70
CA GLN A 3 -7.54 4.13 20.40
C GLN A 3 -8.02 4.87 21.67
N GLU A 4 -7.12 5.52 22.39
CA GLU A 4 -7.41 6.29 23.61
C GLU A 4 -8.15 7.61 23.32
N LYS A 5 -7.99 8.17 22.11
CA LYS A 5 -8.59 9.44 21.71
C LYS A 5 -10.00 9.32 21.11
N ARG A 6 -10.63 8.13 21.11
CA ARG A 6 -11.98 7.88 20.57
C ARG A 6 -12.19 8.35 19.11
N LEU A 7 -11.13 8.33 18.29
CA LEU A 7 -11.15 8.77 16.88
C LEU A 7 -11.65 7.67 15.93
N VAL A 8 -12.81 7.08 16.21
CA VAL A 8 -13.37 5.94 15.46
C VAL A 8 -14.46 6.41 14.49
N LYS A 9 -14.11 6.90 13.28
CA LYS A 9 -15.04 6.99 12.12
C LYS A 9 -14.30 6.96 10.77
N PRO A 10 -14.80 6.25 9.73
CA PRO A 10 -13.87 5.54 8.87
C PRO A 10 -13.97 5.89 7.37
N TYR A 11 -13.00 5.33 6.62
CA TYR A 11 -12.93 5.11 5.17
C TYR A 11 -12.39 6.25 4.29
N VAL A 12 -11.42 5.90 3.44
CA VAL A 12 -10.83 6.72 2.37
C VAL A 12 -10.53 5.77 1.21
N ILE A 13 -11.01 6.07 0.01
CA ILE A 13 -10.64 5.34 -1.21
C ILE A 13 -10.05 6.34 -2.18
N LEU A 14 -8.75 6.22 -2.43
CA LEU A 14 -8.06 7.17 -3.30
C LEU A 14 -8.19 6.70 -4.76
N HIS A 15 -9.12 7.30 -5.50
CA HIS A 15 -9.14 7.19 -6.96
C HIS A 15 -8.17 8.21 -7.56
N SER A 16 -7.02 7.74 -8.02
CA SER A 16 -6.08 8.52 -8.82
C SER A 16 -6.28 8.20 -10.30
N GLY A 17 -7.04 9.03 -11.00
CA GLY A 17 -6.93 9.11 -12.47
C GLY A 17 -5.91 10.19 -12.80
N ALA A 18 -4.66 9.82 -13.09
CA ALA A 18 -3.60 10.61 -13.73
C ALA A 18 -3.47 12.13 -13.42
N GLY A 19 -3.98 12.64 -12.30
CA GLY A 19 -4.12 14.08 -12.05
C GLY A 19 -3.92 14.48 -10.59
N SER A 20 -3.76 15.78 -10.35
CA SER A 20 -3.52 16.39 -9.03
C SER A 20 -4.76 16.50 -8.13
N ASN A 21 -5.87 15.88 -8.53
CA ASN A 21 -7.15 15.94 -7.83
C ASN A 21 -7.46 14.61 -7.15
N TRP A 22 -7.74 14.67 -5.86
CA TRP A 22 -7.93 13.50 -5.01
C TRP A 22 -9.28 13.57 -4.32
N LYS A 23 -9.93 12.41 -4.16
CA LYS A 23 -11.25 12.28 -3.53
C LYS A 23 -11.18 11.24 -2.41
N MET A 24 -11.87 11.54 -1.31
CA MET A 24 -12.11 10.66 -0.17
C MET A 24 -13.55 10.14 -0.22
N PHE A 25 -13.76 8.88 0.20
CA PHE A 25 -15.07 8.20 0.24
C PHE A 25 -15.31 7.62 1.62
N ASP A 26 -16.53 7.71 2.16
CA ASP A 26 -16.94 6.96 3.35
C ASP A 26 -17.09 5.43 3.07
N LYS A 27 -17.41 4.61 4.09
CA LYS A 27 -17.51 3.13 3.99
C LYS A 27 -18.41 2.68 2.89
N ASP A 28 -19.50 3.41 2.82
CA ASP A 28 -20.66 3.05 2.06
C ASP A 28 -20.56 3.68 0.67
N PHE A 29 -19.44 4.37 0.37
CA PHE A 29 -19.16 5.12 -0.85
C PHE A 29 -20.19 6.22 -1.14
N LYS A 30 -20.85 6.75 -0.11
CA LYS A 30 -21.96 7.70 -0.22
C LYS A 30 -21.50 9.15 -0.16
N THR A 31 -20.53 9.44 0.69
CA THR A 31 -20.01 10.81 0.88
C THR A 31 -18.70 11.00 0.13
N PHE A 32 -18.56 12.11 -0.59
CA PHE A 32 -17.35 12.49 -1.32
C PHE A 32 -16.77 13.81 -0.79
N GLN A 33 -15.47 13.85 -0.54
CA GLN A 33 -14.75 15.09 -0.23
C GLN A 33 -13.51 15.23 -1.12
N ARG A 34 -13.27 16.44 -1.63
CA ARG A 34 -12.06 16.77 -2.40
C ARG A 34 -10.93 17.11 -1.44
N LEU A 35 -9.80 16.39 -1.54
CA LEU A 35 -8.60 16.70 -0.76
C LEU A 35 -7.84 17.89 -1.38
N PRO A 36 -6.99 18.59 -0.61
CA PRO A 36 -6.15 19.67 -1.13
C PRO A 36 -5.34 19.22 -2.35
N LYS A 37 -5.13 20.13 -3.31
CA LYS A 37 -4.24 19.85 -4.44
C LYS A 37 -2.83 19.62 -3.93
N VAL A 38 -2.25 18.49 -4.30
CA VAL A 38 -0.86 18.19 -4.01
C VAL A 38 0.02 19.10 -4.89
N PRO A 39 1.18 19.58 -4.39
CA PRO A 39 2.16 20.26 -5.24
C PRO A 39 2.51 19.34 -6.41
N SER A 40 2.12 19.71 -7.63
CA SER A 40 2.23 18.87 -8.83
C SER A 40 3.67 18.65 -9.32
N SER A 41 4.66 19.18 -8.60
CA SER A 41 6.09 19.10 -8.92
C SER A 41 6.82 17.93 -8.27
N ASP A 42 6.20 17.19 -7.33
CA ASP A 42 6.86 16.06 -6.64
C ASP A 42 6.70 14.74 -7.43
N TYR A 43 7.78 14.33 -8.10
CA TYR A 43 7.84 13.10 -8.89
C TYR A 43 7.74 11.82 -8.03
N CYS A 44 8.26 11.83 -6.80
CA CYS A 44 8.28 10.65 -5.94
C CYS A 44 6.86 10.27 -5.52
N PHE A 45 6.03 11.26 -5.22
CA PHE A 45 4.63 11.06 -4.86
C PHE A 45 3.73 10.68 -6.03
N PHE A 46 4.00 11.18 -7.24
CA PHE A 46 3.22 10.80 -8.42
C PHE A 46 3.26 9.28 -8.66
N HIS A 47 4.39 8.66 -8.30
CA HIS A 47 4.74 7.27 -8.60
C HIS A 47 4.75 6.32 -7.37
N SER A 48 4.55 6.82 -6.15
CA SER A 48 4.49 5.98 -4.94
C SER A 48 3.17 5.23 -4.79
N ASP A 49 3.14 4.19 -3.95
CA ASP A 49 1.87 3.70 -3.42
C ASP A 49 1.23 4.84 -2.61
N LYS A 50 -0.07 4.99 -2.78
CA LYS A 50 -0.86 6.12 -2.28
C LYS A 50 -1.48 5.84 -0.92
N GLU A 51 -1.25 4.65 -0.35
CA GLU A 51 -1.37 4.42 1.10
C GLU A 51 -0.55 5.40 1.93
N THR A 52 0.45 5.95 1.29
CA THR A 52 1.36 6.93 1.83
C THR A 52 0.68 8.30 1.87
N ILE A 53 0.31 8.75 3.08
CA ILE A 53 0.02 10.16 3.36
C ILE A 53 1.31 11.02 3.32
N CYS A 54 2.41 10.52 2.75
CA CYS A 54 3.68 11.22 2.64
C CYS A 54 4.04 11.50 1.18
N VAL A 55 4.49 12.72 0.90
CA VAL A 55 4.95 13.20 -0.40
C VAL A 55 6.47 13.30 -0.34
N GLY A 56 7.18 12.47 -1.10
CA GLY A 56 8.64 12.45 -1.08
C GLY A 56 9.23 12.16 0.31
N THR A 57 10.39 12.76 0.61
CA THR A 57 11.10 12.54 1.88
C THR A 57 10.63 13.45 3.02
N GLN A 58 9.85 14.51 2.76
CA GLN A 58 9.74 15.66 3.68
C GLN A 58 8.31 16.11 3.99
N LEU A 59 7.28 15.45 3.48
CA LEU A 59 5.90 15.92 3.68
C LEU A 59 5.03 14.79 4.22
N ILE A 60 4.22 15.09 5.24
CA ILE A 60 3.13 14.23 5.73
C ILE A 60 1.84 15.05 5.77
N TYR A 61 0.73 14.49 5.30
CA TYR A 61 -0.58 15.15 5.40
C TYR A 61 -1.24 14.87 6.75
N ASN A 62 -1.64 15.96 7.40
CA ASN A 62 -2.35 15.96 8.67
C ASN A 62 -3.85 16.04 8.39
N ALA A 63 -4.59 14.98 8.74
CA ALA A 63 -6.03 14.91 8.51
C ALA A 63 -6.83 15.90 9.37
N ASP A 64 -6.39 16.17 10.60
CA ASP A 64 -7.05 17.09 11.53
C ASP A 64 -6.94 18.53 11.03
N ALA A 65 -5.72 18.94 10.66
CA ALA A 65 -5.42 20.26 10.13
C ALA A 65 -5.81 20.42 8.65
N LYS A 66 -6.12 19.30 7.98
CA LYS A 66 -6.37 19.22 6.54
C LYS A 66 -5.27 19.88 5.70
N SER A 67 -4.01 19.77 6.16
CA SER A 67 -2.86 20.45 5.57
C SER A 67 -1.64 19.53 5.50
N TRP A 68 -0.69 19.88 4.66
CA TRP A 68 0.61 19.22 4.60
C TRP A 68 1.54 19.81 5.67
N THR A 69 2.24 18.94 6.38
CA THR A 69 3.26 19.31 7.36
C THR A 69 4.62 18.90 6.83
N MET A 70 5.58 19.82 6.90
CA MET A 70 6.98 19.52 6.61
C MET A 70 7.59 18.72 7.77
N ILE A 71 8.20 17.60 7.46
CA ILE A 71 8.93 16.74 8.39
C ILE A 71 10.40 16.62 7.96
N ASN A 72 11.24 16.11 8.86
CA ASN A 72 12.63 15.83 8.49
C ASN A 72 12.69 14.78 7.39
N GLY A 73 13.70 14.93 6.53
CA GLY A 73 13.96 14.00 5.43
C GLY A 73 14.28 12.59 5.92
N MET A 74 13.80 11.58 5.20
CA MET A 74 14.33 10.21 5.27
C MET A 74 15.85 10.18 5.02
N HIS A 75 16.54 9.18 5.58
CA HIS A 75 17.97 8.93 5.37
C HIS A 75 18.27 8.59 3.91
N LYS A 76 17.35 7.88 3.25
CA LYS A 76 17.45 7.55 1.83
C LYS A 76 16.26 8.12 1.08
N ALA A 77 16.56 9.03 0.13
CA ALA A 77 15.59 9.49 -0.82
C ALA A 77 15.05 8.30 -1.63
N ARG A 78 13.72 8.23 -1.76
CA ARG A 78 13.04 7.10 -2.40
C ARG A 78 11.83 7.54 -3.23
N LYS A 79 11.65 6.90 -4.38
CA LYS A 79 10.47 6.93 -5.25
C LYS A 79 9.91 5.52 -5.40
N PHE A 80 8.65 5.36 -5.83
CA PHE A 80 8.01 4.04 -5.96
C PHE A 80 8.04 3.18 -4.67
N SER A 81 8.03 3.82 -3.50
CA SER A 81 7.98 3.15 -2.20
C SER A 81 6.55 2.97 -1.70
N SER A 82 6.39 2.23 -0.59
CA SER A 82 5.09 1.98 0.02
C SER A 82 5.10 2.31 1.51
N GLY A 83 4.16 3.15 1.93
CA GLY A 83 3.99 3.55 3.32
C GLY A 83 2.89 2.78 4.05
N TYR A 84 3.08 2.49 5.33
CA TYR A 84 2.12 1.78 6.17
C TYR A 84 2.28 2.14 7.65
N PHE A 85 1.22 1.89 8.43
CA PHE A 85 1.28 1.94 9.90
C PHE A 85 1.38 0.52 10.45
N LEU A 86 2.33 0.29 11.36
CA LEU A 86 2.52 -1.00 12.03
C LEU A 86 2.84 -0.73 13.50
N CYS A 87 2.17 -1.41 14.43
CA CYS A 87 2.43 -1.25 15.87
C CYS A 87 2.45 0.23 16.33
N GLY A 88 1.61 1.08 15.73
CA GLY A 88 1.49 2.50 16.07
C GLY A 88 2.56 3.44 15.50
N LYS A 89 3.53 2.95 14.72
CA LYS A 89 4.53 3.78 14.02
C LYS A 89 4.27 3.80 12.52
N PHE A 90 4.69 4.89 11.85
CA PHE A 90 4.64 4.99 10.39
C PHE A 90 5.93 4.46 9.79
N TYR A 91 5.82 3.67 8.73
CA TYR A 91 6.94 3.06 8.02
C TYR A 91 6.84 3.35 6.54
N VAL A 92 7.98 3.46 5.88
CA VAL A 92 8.10 3.50 4.42
C VAL A 92 9.06 2.41 4.00
N LEU A 93 8.64 1.54 3.09
CA LEU A 93 9.38 0.36 2.67
C LEU A 93 9.71 0.40 1.18
N GLY A 94 10.96 0.02 0.88
CA GLY A 94 11.45 -0.21 -0.47
C GLY A 94 11.39 1.02 -1.36
N GLY A 95 11.06 0.79 -2.63
CA GLY A 95 11.15 1.80 -3.69
C GLY A 95 12.54 1.87 -4.28
N ARG A 96 12.89 3.02 -4.84
CA ARG A 96 14.14 3.25 -5.57
C ARG A 96 14.76 4.57 -5.22
N ASP A 97 16.08 4.61 -5.22
CA ASP A 97 16.81 5.86 -5.02
C ASP A 97 16.81 6.76 -6.27
N GLU A 98 17.52 7.87 -6.16
CA GLU A 98 17.72 8.86 -7.24
C GLU A 98 18.38 8.28 -8.50
N ASN A 99 19.13 7.17 -8.36
CA ASN A 99 19.80 6.47 -9.45
C ASN A 99 18.97 5.28 -9.98
N ASP A 100 17.68 5.21 -9.63
CA ASP A 100 16.77 4.11 -9.98
C ASP A 100 17.18 2.73 -9.43
N LYS A 101 18.07 2.68 -8.43
CA LYS A 101 18.43 1.43 -7.76
C LYS A 101 17.36 1.05 -6.75
N HIS A 102 16.91 -0.21 -6.79
CA HIS A 102 15.97 -0.74 -5.80
C HIS A 102 16.56 -0.71 -4.39
N LEU A 103 15.77 -0.19 -3.46
CA LEU A 103 16.09 -0.13 -2.04
C LEU A 103 15.53 -1.37 -1.35
N THR A 104 16.39 -2.09 -0.64
CA THR A 104 15.99 -3.24 0.18
C THR A 104 15.57 -2.85 1.59
N CYS A 105 15.74 -1.59 1.98
CA CYS A 105 15.51 -1.10 3.33
C CYS A 105 14.13 -0.42 3.48
N GLY A 106 13.64 -0.43 4.72
CA GLY A 106 12.56 0.44 5.16
C GLY A 106 13.08 1.54 6.09
N GLU A 107 12.23 2.51 6.38
CA GLU A 107 12.47 3.55 7.38
C GLU A 107 11.21 3.73 8.23
N SER A 108 11.37 3.90 9.54
CA SER A 108 10.27 4.21 10.45
C SER A 108 10.36 5.65 10.93
N TYR A 109 9.22 6.33 11.04
CA TYR A 109 9.14 7.72 11.48
C TYR A 109 8.78 7.78 12.97
N ASP A 110 9.56 8.54 13.73
CA ASP A 110 9.28 8.91 15.10
C ASP A 110 8.75 10.35 15.15
N GLU A 111 7.46 10.49 15.47
CA GLU A 111 6.77 11.78 15.61
C GLU A 111 7.32 12.62 16.77
N THR A 112 7.88 11.98 17.82
CA THR A 112 8.38 12.65 19.03
C THR A 112 9.68 13.40 18.75
N THR A 113 10.58 12.76 18.02
CA THR A 113 11.88 13.32 17.64
C THR A 113 11.85 13.99 16.27
N ASN A 114 10.74 13.85 15.53
CA ASN A 114 10.62 14.25 14.14
C ASN A 114 11.80 13.69 13.32
N SER A 115 12.08 12.40 13.42
CA SER A 115 13.22 11.78 12.74
C SER A 115 12.87 10.41 12.17
N TRP A 116 13.66 9.97 11.21
CA TRP A 116 13.55 8.63 10.62
C TRP A 116 14.60 7.68 11.21
N GLU A 117 14.25 6.41 11.34
CA GLU A 117 15.14 5.33 11.71
C GLU A 117 15.22 4.32 10.56
N LEU A 118 16.44 4.00 10.13
CA LEU A 118 16.69 3.08 9.01
C LEU A 118 16.58 1.62 9.47
N ILE A 119 15.81 0.83 8.73
CA ILE A 119 15.66 -0.62 8.92
C ILE A 119 16.30 -1.32 7.71
N PRO A 120 17.51 -1.87 7.84
CA PRO A 120 18.22 -2.47 6.73
C PRO A 120 17.56 -3.78 6.28
N ASP A 121 17.71 -4.08 4.99
CA ASP A 121 17.53 -5.41 4.40
C ASP A 121 16.15 -6.08 4.56
N MET A 122 15.10 -5.30 4.82
CA MET A 122 13.72 -5.79 4.86
C MET A 122 13.28 -6.51 3.57
N LEU A 123 13.83 -6.18 2.40
CA LEU A 123 13.48 -6.80 1.11
C LEU A 123 14.68 -7.51 0.47
N LYS A 124 15.70 -7.90 1.23
CA LYS A 124 16.92 -8.54 0.70
C LYS A 124 16.64 -9.82 -0.10
N ASP A 125 15.62 -10.57 0.29
CA ASP A 125 15.25 -11.86 -0.30
C ASP A 125 14.19 -11.71 -1.42
N MET A 126 13.81 -10.47 -1.76
CA MET A 126 12.77 -10.19 -2.75
C MET A 126 13.38 -9.99 -4.14
N THR A 127 12.74 -10.61 -5.14
CA THR A 127 13.18 -10.50 -6.53
C THR A 127 12.61 -9.25 -7.20
N PHE A 128 13.41 -8.18 -7.26
CA PHE A 128 13.10 -7.02 -8.09
C PHE A 128 13.61 -7.24 -9.52
N ILE A 129 12.78 -7.86 -10.35
CA ILE A 129 13.18 -8.36 -11.68
C ILE A 129 13.39 -7.22 -12.68
N THR A 130 12.68 -6.11 -12.52
CA THR A 130 12.67 -5.03 -13.52
C THR A 130 12.51 -3.64 -12.90
N PRO A 131 13.13 -2.59 -13.50
CA PRO A 131 12.83 -1.18 -13.21
C PRO A 131 11.40 -0.76 -13.59
N SER A 132 10.57 -1.64 -14.15
CA SER A 132 9.16 -1.36 -14.37
C SER A 132 8.25 -2.02 -13.32
N GLN A 133 8.78 -2.69 -12.30
CA GLN A 133 7.95 -3.31 -11.26
C GLN A 133 7.21 -2.25 -10.44
N SER A 134 5.98 -2.58 -10.03
CA SER A 134 5.18 -1.70 -9.17
C SER A 134 5.90 -1.45 -7.83
N PRO A 135 5.53 -0.38 -7.10
CA PRO A 135 5.87 -0.27 -5.68
C PRO A 135 5.51 -1.55 -4.91
N PRO A 136 6.20 -1.85 -3.79
CA PRO A 136 5.85 -2.98 -2.93
C PRO A 136 4.36 -2.98 -2.59
N LEU A 137 3.64 -4.03 -2.95
CA LEU A 137 2.21 -4.11 -2.65
C LEU A 137 2.04 -4.62 -1.22
N ILE A 138 1.69 -3.75 -0.30
CA ILE A 138 1.62 -4.05 1.13
C ILE A 138 0.20 -3.87 1.69
N ALA A 139 -0.06 -4.54 2.81
CA ALA A 139 -1.26 -4.39 3.61
C ALA A 139 -0.96 -4.75 5.06
N VAL A 140 -1.63 -4.09 6.01
CA VAL A 140 -1.51 -4.43 7.44
C VAL A 140 -2.87 -4.89 7.95
N VAL A 141 -2.92 -6.07 8.55
CA VAL A 141 -4.10 -6.67 9.18
C VAL A 141 -3.68 -7.18 10.55
N ASP A 142 -4.40 -6.79 11.61
CA ASP A 142 -4.15 -7.21 12.99
C ASP A 142 -2.66 -7.11 13.40
N ASP A 143 -2.05 -5.94 13.15
CA ASP A 143 -0.62 -5.65 13.40
C ASP A 143 0.38 -6.61 12.72
N ASN A 144 -0.06 -7.37 11.72
CA ASN A 144 0.80 -8.16 10.86
C ASN A 144 0.97 -7.45 9.51
N LEU A 145 2.22 -7.32 9.07
CA LEU A 145 2.57 -6.74 7.78
C LEU A 145 2.59 -7.83 6.71
N TYR A 146 1.73 -7.68 5.71
CA TYR A 146 1.64 -8.56 4.55
C TYR A 146 2.16 -7.85 3.31
N MET A 147 2.75 -8.64 2.41
CA MET A 147 3.17 -8.18 1.10
C MET A 147 2.72 -9.18 0.04
N LEU A 148 2.31 -8.64 -1.10
CA LEU A 148 2.12 -9.39 -2.32
C LEU A 148 3.38 -9.28 -3.17
N GLU A 149 4.16 -10.36 -3.20
CA GLU A 149 5.37 -10.46 -3.99
C GLU A 149 5.01 -10.78 -5.44
N THR A 150 5.05 -9.73 -6.26
CA THR A 150 4.35 -9.72 -7.54
C THR A 150 4.95 -10.68 -8.56
N SER A 151 6.27 -10.93 -8.50
CA SER A 151 7.00 -11.78 -9.44
C SER A 151 6.66 -13.26 -9.32
N LEU A 152 6.52 -13.77 -8.10
CA LEU A 152 6.14 -15.16 -7.84
C LEU A 152 4.63 -15.34 -7.56
N ASN A 153 3.86 -14.25 -7.53
CA ASN A 153 2.42 -14.27 -7.22
C ASN A 153 2.14 -14.78 -5.79
N GLU A 154 3.05 -14.48 -4.86
CA GLU A 154 3.06 -15.01 -3.51
C GLU A 154 2.58 -13.98 -2.48
N LEU A 155 1.72 -14.43 -1.57
CA LEU A 155 1.46 -13.71 -0.34
C LEU A 155 2.57 -14.02 0.67
N ARG A 156 3.12 -12.99 1.30
CA ARG A 156 4.12 -13.12 2.36
C ARG A 156 3.73 -12.30 3.57
N VAL A 157 4.13 -12.77 4.75
CA VAL A 157 4.00 -12.04 6.03
C VAL A 157 5.39 -11.75 6.59
N TYR A 158 5.56 -10.56 7.15
CA TYR A 158 6.83 -10.12 7.73
C TYR A 158 6.90 -10.44 9.21
N ASP A 159 7.98 -11.12 9.61
CA ASP A 159 8.35 -11.29 11.01
C ASP A 159 9.33 -10.18 11.42
N ILE A 160 8.83 -9.27 12.25
CA ILE A 160 9.57 -8.10 12.73
C ILE A 160 10.75 -8.47 13.63
N ASN A 161 10.69 -9.61 14.33
CA ASN A 161 11.74 -10.01 15.27
C ASN A 161 12.94 -10.61 14.53
N THR A 162 12.68 -11.29 13.40
CA THR A 162 13.73 -11.95 12.61
C THR A 162 14.13 -11.17 11.37
N ASN A 163 13.37 -10.15 10.97
CA ASN A 163 13.55 -9.39 9.72
C ASN A 163 13.51 -10.32 8.50
N ILE A 164 12.53 -11.23 8.48
CA ILE A 164 12.35 -12.26 7.44
C ILE A 164 10.89 -12.25 6.97
N TRP A 165 10.69 -12.48 5.67
CA TRP A 165 9.38 -12.70 5.10
C TRP A 165 9.08 -14.19 4.94
N LYS A 166 8.01 -14.65 5.58
CA LYS A 166 7.48 -16.01 5.46
C LYS A 166 6.45 -16.07 4.34
N LYS A 167 6.52 -17.12 3.50
CA LYS A 167 5.53 -17.39 2.45
C LYS A 167 4.23 -17.94 3.04
N LEU A 168 3.09 -17.41 2.57
CA LEU A 168 1.72 -17.82 2.92
C LEU A 168 0.90 -18.25 1.68
N GLY A 169 1.58 -18.74 0.65
CA GLY A 169 0.96 -19.32 -0.54
C GLY A 169 0.79 -18.32 -1.69
N VAL A 170 -0.03 -18.69 -2.67
CA VAL A 170 -0.27 -17.88 -3.88
C VAL A 170 -1.62 -17.16 -3.82
N VAL A 171 -1.70 -15.99 -4.46
CA VAL A 171 -2.97 -15.25 -4.55
C VAL A 171 -3.78 -15.64 -5.79
N PRO A 172 -5.13 -15.55 -5.76
CA PRO A 172 -6.01 -15.98 -6.85
C PRO A 172 -6.14 -14.97 -8.02
N VAL A 173 -5.19 -14.03 -8.12
CA VAL A 173 -5.07 -13.07 -9.23
C VAL A 173 -3.70 -13.26 -9.87
N SER A 174 -3.51 -12.83 -11.12
CA SER A 174 -2.22 -12.89 -11.80
C SER A 174 -1.46 -11.57 -11.65
N THR A 175 -0.54 -11.47 -10.68
CA THR A 175 0.31 -10.28 -10.50
C THR A 175 1.61 -10.32 -11.28
N ASN A 176 2.08 -11.52 -11.63
CA ASN A 176 3.38 -11.78 -12.25
C ASN A 176 3.45 -11.34 -13.71
N THR A 177 2.33 -11.34 -14.41
CA THR A 177 2.24 -10.97 -15.83
C THR A 177 2.45 -9.48 -16.08
N THR A 178 2.10 -8.65 -15.09
CA THR A 178 2.19 -7.19 -15.16
C THR A 178 3.14 -6.61 -14.12
N PHE A 179 3.91 -7.45 -13.42
CA PHE A 179 4.80 -7.05 -12.33
C PHE A 179 4.10 -6.15 -11.28
N GLY A 180 2.87 -6.53 -10.93
CA GLY A 180 2.02 -5.83 -9.96
C GLY A 180 1.12 -4.73 -10.54
N TRP A 181 1.36 -4.24 -11.75
CA TRP A 181 0.50 -3.20 -12.32
C TRP A 181 -0.91 -3.69 -12.62
N GLY A 182 -1.91 -2.87 -12.27
CA GLY A 182 -3.32 -3.25 -12.38
C GLY A 182 -3.80 -4.20 -11.28
N THR A 183 -2.95 -4.51 -10.30
CA THR A 183 -3.34 -5.18 -9.06
C THR A 183 -3.49 -4.17 -7.94
N ALA A 184 -4.59 -4.24 -7.19
CA ALA A 184 -4.70 -3.58 -5.90
C ALA A 184 -4.62 -4.63 -4.80
N PHE A 185 -3.79 -4.39 -3.78
CA PHE A 185 -3.66 -5.24 -2.61
C PHE A 185 -3.69 -4.35 -1.37
N LYS A 186 -4.69 -4.54 -0.52
CA LYS A 186 -5.00 -3.65 0.60
C LYS A 186 -5.66 -4.42 1.74
N SER A 187 -5.58 -3.89 2.96
CA SER A 187 -6.38 -4.41 4.07
C SER A 187 -7.82 -3.87 3.98
N MET A 188 -8.75 -4.59 4.60
CA MET A 188 -10.15 -4.24 4.77
C MET A 188 -10.67 -4.82 6.09
N GLY A 189 -10.37 -4.15 7.20
CA GLY A 189 -10.70 -4.58 8.55
C GLY A 189 -9.78 -5.73 8.95
N ASP A 190 -10.39 -6.86 9.30
CA ASP A 190 -9.75 -8.13 9.61
C ASP A 190 -9.35 -8.94 8.36
N ARG A 191 -9.34 -8.32 7.17
CA ARG A 191 -9.17 -9.01 5.88
C ARG A 191 -8.13 -8.37 4.99
N LEU A 192 -7.52 -9.19 4.14
CA LEU A 192 -6.84 -8.77 2.93
C LEU A 192 -7.83 -8.72 1.77
N LEU A 193 -7.68 -7.73 0.93
CA LEU A 193 -8.39 -7.55 -0.34
C LEU A 193 -7.36 -7.58 -1.46
N VAL A 194 -7.61 -8.39 -2.48
CA VAL A 194 -6.85 -8.37 -3.71
C VAL A 194 -7.78 -8.19 -4.91
N VAL A 195 -7.47 -7.19 -5.72
CA VAL A 195 -8.21 -6.88 -6.95
C VAL A 195 -7.25 -7.00 -8.11
N GLY A 196 -7.62 -7.76 -9.12
CA GLY A 196 -6.77 -7.93 -10.30
C GLY A 196 -7.48 -8.73 -11.37
N SER A 197 -6.74 -9.05 -12.42
CA SER A 197 -7.21 -10.02 -13.41
C SER A 197 -6.74 -11.42 -13.03
N SER A 198 -7.58 -12.43 -13.22
CA SER A 198 -7.18 -13.83 -13.11
C SER A 198 -6.53 -14.38 -14.39
N HIS A 199 -6.58 -13.64 -15.51
CA HIS A 199 -6.00 -14.05 -16.81
C HIS A 199 -5.51 -12.84 -17.64
N PRO A 200 -4.37 -12.94 -18.35
CA PRO A 200 -3.81 -11.84 -19.15
C PRO A 200 -4.77 -11.24 -20.18
N TRP A 201 -5.70 -12.06 -20.69
CA TRP A 201 -6.61 -11.72 -21.78
C TRP A 201 -8.04 -11.38 -21.32
N HIS A 202 -8.38 -11.65 -20.05
CA HIS A 202 -9.69 -11.35 -19.50
C HIS A 202 -9.69 -9.99 -18.82
N ARG A 203 -10.51 -9.06 -19.33
CA ARG A 203 -10.57 -7.66 -18.88
C ARG A 203 -11.50 -7.42 -17.68
N LYS A 204 -11.98 -8.48 -17.02
CA LYS A 204 -12.88 -8.35 -15.87
C LYS A 204 -12.04 -8.35 -14.61
N GLY A 205 -11.96 -7.21 -13.93
CA GLY A 205 -11.39 -7.13 -12.59
C GLY A 205 -12.20 -8.00 -11.63
N ILE A 206 -11.53 -8.93 -10.96
CA ILE A 206 -12.09 -9.80 -9.93
C ILE A 206 -11.57 -9.33 -8.59
N VAL A 207 -12.43 -9.39 -7.59
CA VAL A 207 -12.12 -9.01 -6.22
C VAL A 207 -12.16 -10.27 -5.37
N TYR A 208 -11.07 -10.56 -4.68
CA TYR A 208 -10.99 -11.61 -3.68
C TYR A 208 -10.69 -10.99 -2.32
N SER A 209 -11.21 -11.63 -1.27
CA SER A 209 -10.86 -11.29 0.10
C SER A 209 -10.47 -12.53 0.90
N CYS A 210 -9.62 -12.34 1.90
CA CYS A 210 -9.18 -13.40 2.78
C CYS A 210 -9.03 -12.86 4.21
N ARG A 211 -9.33 -13.66 5.22
CA ARG A 211 -8.88 -13.42 6.60
C ARG A 211 -7.51 -14.07 6.77
N PRO A 212 -6.41 -13.30 6.79
CA PRO A 212 -5.09 -13.91 6.81
C PRO A 212 -4.78 -14.51 8.18
N SER A 213 -4.01 -15.60 8.19
CA SER A 213 -3.36 -16.12 9.39
C SER A 213 -1.85 -16.28 9.13
N PRO A 214 -0.97 -15.62 9.92
CA PRO A 214 0.50 -15.74 9.77
C PRO A 214 1.03 -17.19 9.89
N ASP A 215 0.27 -18.04 10.57
CA ASP A 215 0.67 -19.42 10.88
C ASP A 215 0.27 -20.42 9.79
N VAL A 216 -0.62 -20.03 8.87
CA VAL A 216 -1.16 -20.91 7.83
C VAL A 216 -0.43 -20.67 6.50
N GLU A 217 0.15 -21.71 5.90
CA GLU A 217 0.91 -21.55 4.65
C GLU A 217 0.05 -21.32 3.41
N GLU A 218 -1.26 -21.62 3.45
CA GLU A 218 -2.16 -21.37 2.33
C GLU A 218 -3.46 -20.72 2.82
N GLN A 219 -3.67 -19.51 2.35
CA GLN A 219 -4.82 -18.71 2.77
C GLN A 219 -6.09 -19.04 1.98
N HIS A 220 -7.24 -19.04 2.66
CA HIS A 220 -8.53 -19.24 2.00
C HIS A 220 -9.06 -17.93 1.41
N TRP A 221 -9.22 -17.88 0.09
CA TRP A 221 -9.70 -16.70 -0.63
C TRP A 221 -11.16 -16.86 -1.08
N GLU A 222 -11.97 -15.86 -0.77
CA GLU A 222 -13.38 -15.75 -1.13
C GLU A 222 -13.56 -14.74 -2.27
N GLU A 223 -14.18 -15.14 -3.38
CA GLU A 223 -14.52 -14.22 -4.48
C GLU A 223 -15.72 -13.35 -4.12
N LEU A 224 -15.58 -12.02 -4.21
CA LEU A 224 -16.64 -11.05 -3.95
C LEU A 224 -17.46 -10.75 -5.21
N LYS A 225 -18.32 -11.69 -5.60
CA LYS A 225 -19.09 -11.68 -6.87
C LYS A 225 -20.03 -10.47 -7.04
N TYR A 226 -20.58 -9.94 -5.95
CA TYR A 226 -21.57 -8.84 -5.99
C TYR A 226 -20.95 -7.44 -6.12
N TRP A 227 -19.63 -7.30 -5.99
CA TRP A 227 -18.97 -6.00 -6.12
C TRP A 227 -18.88 -5.54 -7.59
N CYS A 228 -18.94 -6.47 -8.55
CA CYS A 228 -18.73 -6.19 -9.97
C CYS A 228 -20.00 -6.28 -10.84
N SER A 229 -21.21 -6.39 -10.26
CA SER A 229 -22.47 -6.54 -11.02
C SER A 229 -23.02 -5.22 -11.58
N GLY A 230 -22.16 -4.37 -12.15
CA GLY A 230 -22.59 -3.13 -12.81
C GLY A 230 -21.48 -2.11 -13.11
N ALA A 231 -20.34 -2.17 -12.43
CA ALA A 231 -19.22 -1.27 -12.66
C ALA A 231 -18.15 -1.93 -13.54
N LYS A 232 -17.87 -1.35 -14.72
CA LYS A 232 -16.61 -1.62 -15.43
C LYS A 232 -15.49 -0.99 -14.60
N LEU A 233 -14.74 -1.81 -13.85
CA LEU A 233 -13.52 -1.34 -13.21
C LEU A 233 -12.60 -0.75 -14.29
N PRO A 234 -12.02 0.44 -14.08
CA PRO A 234 -11.12 1.05 -15.06
C PRO A 234 -9.96 0.10 -15.38
N GLN A 235 -9.50 0.14 -16.63
CA GLN A 235 -8.42 -0.70 -17.19
C GLN A 235 -7.10 -0.63 -16.42
N PHE A 236 -6.97 0.33 -15.52
CA PHE A 236 -5.80 0.56 -14.72
C PHE A 236 -6.24 1.03 -13.33
N ILE A 237 -5.99 0.23 -12.31
CA ILE A 237 -6.05 0.70 -10.93
C ILE A 237 -4.66 1.24 -10.62
N HIS A 238 -4.51 2.57 -10.64
CA HIS A 238 -3.36 3.18 -9.97
C HIS A 238 -3.53 2.90 -8.48
N ASN A 239 -2.57 2.19 -7.87
CA ASN A 239 -2.50 1.83 -6.45
C ASN A 239 -3.39 2.74 -5.60
N GLY A 240 -4.56 2.19 -5.25
CA GLY A 240 -5.54 2.84 -4.41
C GLY A 240 -5.24 2.50 -2.96
N CYS A 241 -5.24 3.50 -2.11
CA CYS A 241 -5.11 3.35 -0.69
C CYS A 241 -6.42 2.85 -0.06
N VAL A 242 -6.33 1.94 0.90
CA VAL A 242 -7.33 1.77 1.96
C VAL A 242 -6.61 2.03 3.27
N MET A 243 -6.93 3.13 3.94
CA MET A 243 -6.37 3.40 5.27
C MET A 243 -7.24 2.77 6.34
N PHE A 244 -6.60 1.97 7.19
CA PHE A 244 -7.07 1.69 8.54
C PHE A 244 -6.35 2.64 9.51
N ALA A 245 -7.08 3.10 10.54
CA ALA A 245 -6.58 3.94 11.62
C ALA A 245 -6.96 3.33 12.97
#